data_AF-A0A7K2Y2A1-F1
#
_entry.id   AF-A0A7K2Y2A1-F1
#
_cell.length_a   1.000
_cell.length_b   1.000
_cell.length_c   1.000
_cell.angle_alpha   90.00
_cell.angle_beta   90.00
_cell.angle_gamma   90.00
#
_symmetry.space_group_name_H-M   'P 1'
#
loop_
_entity.id
_entity.type
_entity.pdbx_description
1 polymer ?
#
loop_
_entity_poly.entity_id
_entity_poly.type
_entity_poly.pdbx_seq_one_letter_code
_entity_poly.pdbx_strand_id
1 'polypeptide(L)' 'MSTSPPFTLDRLVRDVADVLYTEPSDVSLEEDLIDQGLDSIRLMSLVEKWRAEGARISFVDLAERPTLRQWAELLTTAA' A
#
# COMPACT_ATOMS: atom_id res chain seq x y z
N MET A 1 -1.62 -7.68 24.37
CA MET A 1 -0.79 -7.51 23.16
C MET A 1 -1.75 -7.14 22.05
N SER A 2 -1.71 -5.89 21.58
CA SER A 2 -2.63 -5.45 20.53
C SER A 2 -2.22 -6.11 19.23
N THR A 3 -3.01 -7.08 18.78
CA THR A 3 -2.93 -7.62 17.42
C THR A 3 -3.31 -6.50 16.47
N SER A 4 -2.31 -5.91 15.80
CA SER A 4 -2.54 -4.93 14.75
C SER A 4 -3.44 -5.57 13.68
N PRO A 5 -4.48 -4.89 13.18
CA PRO A 5 -5.37 -5.48 12.19
C PRO A 5 -4.58 -5.86 10.92
N PRO A 6 -4.93 -6.98 10.28
CA PRO A 6 -4.24 -7.43 9.07
C PRO A 6 -4.34 -6.37 7.97
N PHE A 7 -3.29 -6.27 7.15
CA PHE A 7 -3.28 -5.44 5.95
C PHE A 7 -4.16 -6.08 4.87
N THR A 8 -5.46 -5.79 4.92
CA THR A 8 -6.44 -6.25 3.92
C THR A 8 -6.37 -5.39 2.66
N LEU A 9 -6.76 -5.95 1.52
CA LEU A 9 -6.81 -5.24 0.23
C LEU A 9 -7.62 -3.94 0.33
N ASP A 10 -8.81 -4.01 0.92
CA ASP A 10 -9.71 -2.87 1.13
C ASP A 10 -9.06 -1.74 1.96
N ARG A 11 -8.20 -2.08 2.92
CA ARG A 11 -7.40 -1.09 3.65
C ARG A 11 -6.32 -0.47 2.76
N LEU A 12 -5.59 -1.28 1.99
CA LEU A 12 -4.54 -0.78 1.11
C LEU A 12 -5.11 0.18 0.06
N VAL A 13 -6.28 -0.14 -0.50
CA VAL A 13 -7.01 0.73 -1.43
C VAL A 13 -7.32 2.07 -0.77
N ARG A 14 -7.85 2.07 0.47
CA ARG A 14 -8.11 3.33 1.21
C ARG A 14 -6.86 4.13 1.49
N ASP A 15 -5.79 3.48 1.92
CA ASP A 15 -4.53 4.15 2.23
C ASP A 15 -3.92 4.78 0.96
N VAL A 16 -3.98 4.08 -0.17
CA VAL A 16 -3.56 4.60 -1.47
C VAL A 16 -4.45 5.74 -1.93
N ALA A 17 -5.78 5.59 -1.85
CA ALA A 17 -6.72 6.63 -2.25
C ALA A 17 -6.53 7.93 -1.46
N ASP A 18 -6.29 7.81 -0.14
CA ASP A 18 -6.01 8.93 0.75
C ASP A 18 -4.75 9.69 0.31
N VAL A 19 -3.66 8.96 0.04
CA VAL A 19 -2.44 9.62 -0.46
C VAL A 19 -2.58 10.11 -1.89
N LEU A 20 -3.46 9.57 -2.73
CA LEU A 20 -3.70 10.07 -4.09
C LEU A 20 -4.74 11.20 -4.14
N TYR A 21 -5.40 11.51 -3.02
CA TYR A 21 -6.53 12.44 -2.95
C TYR A 21 -7.67 12.08 -3.92
N THR A 22 -7.96 10.79 -4.05
CA THR A 22 -9.02 10.25 -4.92
C THR A 22 -9.97 9.34 -4.14
N GLU A 23 -11.04 8.86 -4.77
CA GLU A 23 -11.94 7.90 -4.15
C GLU A 23 -11.37 6.47 -4.22
N PRO A 24 -11.60 5.62 -3.20
CA PRO A 24 -11.18 4.22 -3.21
C PRO A 24 -11.65 3.43 -4.44
N SER A 25 -12.80 3.80 -5.00
CA SER A 25 -13.38 3.18 -6.20
C SER A 25 -12.65 3.53 -7.49
N ASP A 26 -11.90 4.64 -7.51
CA ASP A 26 -11.11 5.06 -8.68
C ASP A 26 -9.70 4.46 -8.67
N VAL A 27 -9.29 3.83 -7.56
CA VAL A 27 -7.98 3.20 -7.47
C VAL A 27 -8.04 1.80 -8.09
N SER A 28 -7.29 1.63 -9.16
CA SER A 28 -7.15 0.37 -9.87
C SER A 28 -6.18 -0.57 -9.16
N LEU A 29 -6.59 -1.84 -9.01
CA LEU A 29 -5.81 -2.86 -8.30
C LEU A 29 -4.70 -3.48 -9.15
N GLU A 30 -4.88 -3.42 -10.47
CA GLU A 30 -4.06 -4.11 -11.47
C GLU A 30 -3.15 -3.17 -12.25
N GLU A 31 -3.50 -1.88 -12.30
CA GLU A 31 -2.68 -0.86 -12.95
C GLU A 31 -1.53 -0.40 -12.05
N ASP A 32 -0.48 0.08 -12.70
CA ASP A 32 0.65 0.70 -12.04
C ASP A 32 0.16 1.94 -11.28
N LEU A 33 0.42 1.97 -9.98
CA LEU A 33 0.06 3.09 -9.11
C LEU A 33 0.80 4.36 -9.50
N ILE A 34 1.99 4.26 -10.11
CA ILE A 34 2.74 5.41 -10.61
C ILE A 34 1.97 6.09 -11.75
N ASP A 35 1.37 5.31 -12.65
CA ASP A 35 0.50 5.82 -13.71
C ASP A 35 -0.81 6.43 -13.15
N GLN A 36 -1.26 5.95 -11.98
CA GLN A 36 -2.38 6.53 -11.23
C GLN A 36 -2.01 7.78 -10.42
N GLY A 37 -0.74 8.21 -10.42
CA GLY A 37 -0.28 9.43 -9.76
C GLY A 37 0.49 9.20 -8.45
N LEU A 38 0.84 7.96 -8.11
CA LEU A 38 1.71 7.66 -6.98
C LEU A 38 3.13 8.11 -7.27
N ASP A 39 3.70 8.88 -6.36
CA ASP A 39 5.09 9.31 -6.41
C ASP A 39 5.91 8.76 -5.23
N SER A 40 7.23 8.93 -5.30
CA SER A 40 8.16 8.41 -4.30
C SER A 40 7.90 8.94 -2.88
N ILE A 41 7.39 10.17 -2.74
CA ILE A 41 7.13 10.78 -1.42
C ILE A 41 5.89 10.15 -0.79
N ARG A 42 4.82 9.99 -1.57
CA ARG A 42 3.61 9.30 -1.14
C ARG A 42 3.89 7.84 -0.79
N LEU A 43 4.69 7.17 -1.62
CA LEU A 43 5.12 5.79 -1.35
C LEU A 43 5.91 5.68 -0.04
N MET A 44 6.87 6.58 0.21
CA MET A 44 7.60 6.58 1.50
C MET A 44 6.66 6.81 2.68
N SER A 45 5.69 7.70 2.55
CA SER A 45 4.69 7.97 3.60
C SER A 45 3.85 6.72 3.93
N LEU A 46 3.44 5.96 2.91
CA LEU A 46 2.73 4.68 3.09
C LEU A 46 3.62 3.64 3.79
N VAL A 47 4.87 3.48 3.35
CA VAL A 47 5.83 2.54 3.94
C VAL A 47 6.05 2.86 5.42
N GLU A 48 6.28 4.13 5.76
CA GLU A 48 6.49 4.56 7.14
C GLU A 48 5.26 4.30 8.02
N LYS A 49 4.07 4.65 7.50
CA LYS A 49 2.79 4.38 8.17
C LYS A 49 2.62 2.89 8.47
N TRP A 50 2.73 2.04 7.45
CA TRP A 50 2.53 0.60 7.61
C TRP A 50 3.60 -0.04 8.51
N ARG A 51 4.85 0.40 8.44
CA ARG A 51 5.92 -0.05 9.35
C ARG A 51 5.66 0.32 10.80
N ALA A 52 5.17 1.53 11.07
CA ALA A 52 4.78 1.96 12.41
C ALA A 52 3.66 1.08 12.99
N GLU A 53 2.85 0.49 12.12
CA GLU A 53 1.76 -0.43 12.48
C GLU A 53 2.17 -1.91 12.48
N GLY A 54 3.45 -2.21 12.23
CA GLY A 54 4.04 -3.55 12.33
C GLY A 54 4.31 -4.26 11.00
N ALA A 55 4.08 -3.62 9.84
CA ALA A 55 4.39 -4.21 8.54
C ALA A 55 5.90 -4.39 8.34
N ARG A 56 6.30 -5.52 7.76
CA ARG A 56 7.68 -5.81 7.34
C ARG A 56 7.83 -5.63 5.83
N ILE A 57 7.63 -4.41 5.37
CA ILE A 57 7.70 -4.05 3.95
C ILE A 57 8.74 -2.96 3.72
N SER A 58 9.43 -2.94 2.58
CA SER A 58 10.33 -1.84 2.22
C SER A 58 9.85 -1.06 1.02
N PHE A 59 10.36 0.17 0.89
CA PHE A 59 10.15 1.00 -0.29
C PHE A 59 10.53 0.25 -1.58
N VAL A 60 11.65 -0.49 -1.56
CA VAL A 60 12.13 -1.24 -2.72
C VAL A 60 11.13 -2.33 -3.10
N ASP A 61 10.64 -3.10 -2.12
CA ASP A 61 9.66 -4.17 -2.37
C ASP A 61 8.40 -3.65 -3.06
N LEU A 62 7.93 -2.45 -2.65
CA LEU A 62 6.75 -1.83 -3.22
C LEU A 62 7.02 -1.17 -4.58
N ALA A 63 8.18 -0.53 -4.74
CA ALA A 63 8.57 0.14 -5.98
C ALA A 63 8.85 -0.85 -7.12
N GLU A 64 9.36 -2.04 -6.81
CA GLU A 64 9.54 -3.12 -7.80
C GLU A 64 8.21 -3.75 -8.26
N ARG A 65 7.14 -3.54 -7.49
CA ARG A 65 5.83 -4.15 -7.71
C ARG A 65 4.72 -3.12 -7.53
N PRO A 66 4.63 -2.09 -8.38
CA PRO A 66 3.82 -0.90 -8.12
C PRO A 66 2.31 -1.14 -8.35
N THR A 67 1.79 -2.34 -8.10
CA THR A 67 0.36 -2.64 -8.17
C THR A 67 -0.18 -3.02 -6.80
N LEU A 68 -1.41 -2.60 -6.51
CA LEU A 68 -2.06 -2.88 -5.23
C LEU A 68 -2.26 -4.38 -4.98
N ARG A 69 -2.52 -5.17 -6.03
CA ARG A 69 -2.62 -6.63 -5.90
C ARG A 69 -1.31 -7.24 -5.39
N GLN A 70 -0.18 -6.84 -5.97
CA GLN A 70 1.13 -7.35 -5.53
C GLN A 70 1.49 -6.87 -4.12
N TRP A 71 1.13 -5.64 -3.76
CA TRP A 71 1.33 -5.12 -2.41
C TRP A 71 0.53 -5.92 -1.37
N ALA A 72 -0.71 -6.30 -1.70
CA ALA A 72 -1.52 -7.16 -0.84
C ALA A 72 -0.88 -8.55 -0.62
N GLU A 73 -0.28 -9.13 -1.66
CA GLU A 73 0.47 -10.40 -1.55
C GLU A 73 1.69 -10.26 -0.63
N LEU A 74 2.47 -9.20 -0.77
CA LEU A 74 3.64 -8.94 0.08
C LEU A 74 3.24 -8.79 1.56
N LEU A 75 2.15 -8.07 1.81
CA LEU A 75 1.69 -7.77 3.17
C LEU A 75 0.88 -8.90 3.81
N THR A 76 0.26 -9.79 3.03
CA THR A 76 -0.44 -10.99 3.55
C THR A 76 0.50 -12.17 3.79
N THR A 77 1.61 -12.27 3.07
CA THR A 77 2.62 -13.34 3.25
C THR A 77 3.55 -13.06 4.43
N ALA A 78 3.69 -11.81 4.88
CA ALA A 78 4.55 -11.43 6.00
C ALA A 78 4.03 -11.83 7.41
N ALA A 79 3.15 -12.84 7.50
CA ALA A 79 2.63 -13.40 8.74
C ALA A 79 3.65 -14.30 9.46
#